data_AF-A0A220MIK5-F1
#
_entry.id   AF-A0A220MIK5-F1
#
_cell.length_a   1.000
_cell.length_b   1.000
_cell.length_c   1.000
_cell.angle_alpha   90.00
_cell.angle_beta   90.00
_cell.angle_gamma   90.00
#
_symmetry.space_group_name_H-M   'P 1'
#
loop_
_entity.id
_entity.type
_entity.pdbx_description
1 polymer ?
#
loop_
_entity_poly.entity_id
_entity_poly.type
_entity_poly.pdbx_seq_one_letter_code
_entity_poly.pdbx_strand_id
1 'polypeptide(L)'
;MEIMRLDNVVDMPGRGLVLIVSFVESDTHDITQLKRIVGSKIVVSSVNGTDFEFWVKDISVSFSISNSPLIGINIQERVNVEEIKKGSIVYFNRDFSDGNPIE
;
A
#
# COMPACT_ATOMS: atom_id res chain seq x y z
N MET A 1 -6.73 5.10 -11.43
CA MET A 1 -6.77 4.73 -10.01
C MET A 1 -6.29 3.30 -9.92
N GLU A 2 -5.13 3.07 -9.31
CA GLU A 2 -4.68 1.70 -9.07
C GLU A 2 -5.26 1.22 -7.75
N ILE A 3 -5.59 -0.07 -7.74
CA ILE A 3 -6.36 -0.69 -6.68
C ILE A 3 -5.63 -1.98 -6.28
N MET A 4 -5.25 -2.05 -5.02
CA MET A 4 -4.69 -3.25 -4.43
C MET A 4 -5.61 -3.79 -3.34
N ARG A 5 -5.57 -5.10 -3.14
CA ARG A 5 -6.26 -5.78 -2.05
C ARG A 5 -5.28 -6.01 -0.92
N LEU A 6 -5.73 -5.71 0.30
CA LEU A 6 -5.00 -6.06 1.50
C LEU A 6 -5.14 -7.55 1.83
N ASP A 7 -4.02 -8.25 1.84
CA ASP A 7 -3.96 -9.67 2.17
C ASP A 7 -3.62 -9.91 3.63
N ASN A 8 -2.76 -9.06 4.21
CA ASN A 8 -2.36 -9.15 5.61
C ASN A 8 -1.81 -7.81 6.15
N VAL A 9 -1.71 -7.70 7.47
CA VAL A 9 -1.04 -6.59 8.15
C VAL A 9 -0.06 -7.18 9.15
N VAL A 10 1.17 -6.69 9.12
CA VAL A 10 2.26 -7.20 9.97
C VAL A 10 2.84 -6.04 10.77
N ASP A 11 2.83 -6.15 12.09
CA ASP A 11 3.66 -5.29 12.95
C ASP A 11 5.09 -5.82 12.94
N MET A 12 5.99 -5.06 12.32
CA MET A 12 7.41 -5.36 12.28
C MET A 12 8.14 -4.53 13.34
N PRO A 13 8.71 -5.16 14.39
CA PRO A 13 9.50 -4.47 15.39
C PRO A 13 10.60 -3.61 14.74
N GLY A 14 10.62 -2.33 15.07
CA GLY A 14 11.60 -1.37 14.55
C GLY A 14 11.34 -0.84 13.13
N ARG A 15 10.37 -1.38 12.38
CA ARG A 15 10.00 -0.86 11.04
C ARG A 15 8.61 -0.21 11.00
N GLY A 16 7.69 -0.68 11.84
CA GLY A 16 6.32 -0.21 11.89
C GLY A 16 5.35 -1.23 11.29
N LEU A 17 4.18 -0.74 10.87
CA LEU A 17 3.14 -1.58 10.29
C LEU A 17 3.36 -1.73 8.78
N VAL A 18 3.35 -2.96 8.32
CA VAL A 18 3.48 -3.31 6.91
C VAL A 18 2.17 -3.90 6.40
N LEU A 19 1.60 -3.26 5.40
CA LEU A 19 0.42 -3.72 4.67
C LEU A 19 0.89 -4.64 3.55
N ILE A 20 0.54 -5.92 3.63
CA ILE A 20 0.81 -6.90 2.59
C ILE A 20 -0.35 -6.88 1.60
N VAL A 21 -0.05 -6.60 0.34
CA VAL A 21 -1.06 -6.33 -0.69
C VAL A 21 -0.78 -7.08 -1.99
N SER A 22 -1.86 -7.33 -2.74
CA SER A 22 -1.85 -7.90 -4.10
C SER A 22 -2.65 -7.03 -5.06
N PHE A 23 -2.30 -7.04 -6.34
CA PHE A 23 -3.09 -6.35 -7.37
C PHE A 23 -4.46 -7.02 -7.54
N VAL A 24 -5.52 -6.21 -7.67
CA VAL A 24 -6.88 -6.71 -7.91
C VAL A 24 -7.07 -7.18 -9.36
N GLU A 25 -6.34 -6.62 -10.31
CA GLU A 25 -6.39 -6.95 -11.73
C GLU A 25 -5.10 -7.65 -12.20
N SER A 26 -5.21 -8.58 -13.16
CA SER A 26 -4.09 -9.41 -13.62
C SER A 26 -3.05 -8.66 -14.46
N ASP A 27 -3.37 -7.43 -14.88
CA ASP A 27 -2.37 -6.56 -15.46
C ASP A 27 -1.49 -6.14 -14.31
N THR A 28 -0.36 -6.85 -14.18
CA THR A 28 0.80 -6.47 -13.39
C THR A 28 1.26 -5.12 -13.91
N HIS A 29 0.58 -4.08 -13.45
CA HIS A 29 0.97 -2.71 -13.64
C HIS A 29 2.41 -2.62 -13.20
N ASP A 30 3.21 -1.99 -14.07
CA ASP A 30 4.65 -1.87 -13.93
C ASP A 30 5.00 -1.56 -12.47
N ILE A 31 5.50 -2.58 -11.75
CA ILE A 31 5.80 -2.52 -10.32
C ILE A 31 6.74 -1.35 -10.02
N THR A 32 7.50 -0.89 -11.01
CA THR A 32 8.36 0.29 -10.89
C THR A 32 7.58 1.58 -10.63
N GLN A 33 6.29 1.65 -10.91
CA GLN A 33 5.43 2.80 -10.57
C GLN A 33 5.16 2.90 -9.06
N LEU A 34 5.24 1.79 -8.32
CA LEU A 34 5.05 1.80 -6.87
C LEU A 34 6.07 2.69 -6.17
N LYS A 35 7.28 2.87 -6.71
CA LYS A 35 8.25 3.80 -6.12
C LYS A 35 7.70 5.23 -5.95
N ARG A 36 6.72 5.63 -6.76
CA ARG A 36 6.09 6.96 -6.73
C ARG A 36 5.19 7.19 -5.53
N ILE A 37 4.72 6.12 -4.86
CA ILE A 37 3.86 6.27 -3.68
C ILE A 37 4.68 6.44 -2.39
N VAL A 38 6.01 6.24 -2.43
CA VAL A 38 6.87 6.49 -1.26
C VAL A 38 6.88 7.98 -0.94
N GLY A 39 6.64 8.32 0.34
CA GLY A 39 6.49 9.70 0.77
C GLY A 39 5.12 10.31 0.46
N SER A 40 4.15 9.51 0.02
CA SER A 40 2.80 9.94 -0.31
C SER A 40 1.74 9.31 0.59
N LYS A 41 0.52 9.88 0.57
CA LYS A 41 -0.63 9.29 1.26
C LYS A 41 -1.32 8.22 0.43
N ILE A 42 -1.77 7.16 1.10
CA ILE A 42 -2.68 6.15 0.58
C ILE A 42 -3.97 6.12 1.39
N VAL A 43 -5.04 5.66 0.76
CA VAL A 43 -6.33 5.41 1.44
C VAL A 43 -6.56 3.91 1.53
N VAL A 44 -6.87 3.42 2.73
CA VAL A 44 -7.26 2.04 2.97
C VAL A 44 -8.72 2.02 3.37
N SER A 45 -9.58 1.53 2.48
CA SER A 45 -11.00 1.35 2.76
C SER A 45 -11.24 -0.05 3.33
N SER A 46 -11.62 -0.10 4.59
CA SER A 46 -11.85 -1.34 5.32
C SER A 46 -13.20 -1.95 4.98
N VAL A 47 -13.28 -3.28 5.07
CA VAL A 47 -14.51 -4.04 4.76
C VAL A 47 -15.71 -3.68 5.64
N ASN A 48 -15.48 -2.95 6.75
CA ASN A 48 -16.53 -2.44 7.64
C ASN A 48 -17.00 -1.02 7.26
N GLY A 49 -16.52 -0.44 6.15
CA GLY A 49 -16.88 0.90 5.70
C GLY A 49 -16.13 2.04 6.38
N THR A 50 -15.05 1.75 7.11
CA THR A 50 -14.14 2.77 7.66
C THR A 50 -12.96 2.98 6.74
N ASP A 51 -12.67 4.25 6.41
CA ASP A 51 -11.52 4.62 5.60
C ASP A 51 -10.40 5.16 6.49
N PHE A 52 -9.17 4.78 6.16
CA PHE A 52 -7.96 5.23 6.83
C PHE A 52 -7.01 5.88 5.84
N GLU A 53 -6.34 6.97 6.27
CA GLU A 53 -5.26 7.59 5.50
C GLU A 53 -3.91 7.31 6.16
N PHE A 54 -2.93 6.89 5.36
CA PHE A 54 -1.59 6.58 5.84
C PHE A 54 -0.51 7.19 4.94
N TRP A 55 0.57 7.69 5.54
CA TRP A 55 1.78 8.04 4.79
C TRP A 55 2.64 6.80 4.54
N VAL A 56 3.14 6.65 3.32
CA VAL A 56 4.03 5.54 2.96
C VAL A 56 5.49 5.89 3.28
N LYS A 57 6.12 5.11 4.15
CA LYS A 57 7.56 5.23 4.47
C LYS A 57 8.43 4.59 3.40
N ASP A 58 8.10 3.37 3.02
CA ASP A 58 8.86 2.56 2.07
C ASP A 58 7.98 1.44 1.49
N ILE A 59 8.50 0.81 0.44
CA ILE A 59 7.86 -0.32 -0.23
C ILE A 59 8.88 -1.43 -0.37
N SER A 60 8.45 -2.64 -0.06
CA SER A 60 9.17 -3.87 -0.31
C SER A 60 8.44 -4.68 -1.39
N VAL A 61 9.21 -5.22 -2.33
CA VAL A 61 8.69 -6.13 -3.34
C VAL A 61 9.51 -7.41 -3.27
N SER A 62 8.82 -8.54 -3.12
CA SER A 62 9.40 -9.88 -3.17
C SER A 62 8.68 -10.70 -4.23
N PHE A 63 9.38 -11.62 -4.90
CA PHE A 63 8.78 -12.49 -5.90
C PHE A 63 8.72 -13.91 -5.39
N SER A 64 7.57 -14.56 -5.54
CA SER A 64 7.45 -15.99 -5.30
C SER A 64 8.15 -16.79 -6.42
N ILE A 65 8.31 -18.10 -6.19
CA ILE A 65 8.78 -19.03 -7.24
C ILE A 65 7.81 -19.05 -8.44
N SER A 66 6.53 -18.74 -8.24
CA SER A 66 5.53 -18.58 -9.32
C SER A 66 5.62 -17.24 -10.05
N ASN A 67 6.66 -16.44 -9.78
CA ASN A 67 6.87 -15.10 -10.32
C ASN A 67 5.70 -14.14 -10.05
N SER A 68 4.99 -14.35 -8.94
CA SER A 68 3.91 -13.46 -8.50
C SER A 68 4.49 -12.45 -7.51
N PRO A 69 4.32 -11.14 -7.72
CA PRO A 69 4.84 -10.14 -6.81
C PRO A 69 4.06 -10.14 -5.49
N LEU A 70 4.78 -10.09 -4.39
CA LEU A 70 4.29 -9.79 -3.05
C LEU A 70 4.76 -8.40 -2.68
N ILE A 71 3.81 -7.51 -2.40
CA ILE A 71 4.10 -6.11 -2.12
C ILE A 71 3.83 -5.84 -0.64
N GLY A 72 4.81 -5.28 0.05
CA GLY A 72 4.67 -4.78 1.41
C GLY A 72 4.81 -3.27 1.44
N ILE A 73 3.76 -2.56 1.87
CA ILE A 73 3.75 -1.10 2.04
C ILE A 73 3.96 -0.79 3.51
N ASN A 74 5.09 -0.16 3.85
CA ASN A 74 5.35 0.28 5.22
C ASN A 74 4.71 1.65 5.46
N ILE A 75 3.86 1.76 6.47
CA ILE A 75 3.15 3.00 6.81
C ILE A 75 3.79 3.75 7.97
N GLN A 76 3.59 5.07 8.00
CA GLN A 76 4.18 5.92 9.02
C GLN A 76 3.54 5.70 10.39
N GLU A 77 2.22 5.63 10.37
CA GLU A 77 1.34 5.59 11.52
C GLU A 77 1.38 4.22 12.21
N ARG A 78 1.14 4.24 13.52
CA ARG A 78 0.80 3.05 14.28
C ARG A 78 -0.68 3.08 14.58
N VAL A 79 -1.43 2.21 13.92
CA VAL A 79 -2.83 1.94 14.21
C VAL A 79 -2.98 0.53 14.77
N ASN A 80 -4.07 0.26 15.46
CA ASN A 80 -4.33 -1.09 15.93
C ASN A 80 -4.55 -2.00 14.70
N VAL A 81 -3.76 -3.07 14.58
CA VAL A 81 -3.81 -4.02 13.45
C VAL A 81 -5.23 -4.57 13.24
N GLU A 82 -5.99 -4.73 14.32
CA GLU A 82 -7.36 -5.25 14.29
C GLU A 82 -8.36 -4.34 13.56
N GLU A 83 -8.04 -3.05 13.42
CA GLU A 83 -8.89 -2.08 12.72
C GLU A 83 -8.77 -2.22 11.19
N ILE A 84 -7.60 -2.67 10.71
CA ILE A 84 -7.35 -2.89 9.29
C ILE A 84 -7.56 -4.37 8.95
N LYS A 85 -8.68 -4.67 8.29
CA LYS A 85 -9.09 -6.05 8.04
C LYS A 85 -8.59 -6.58 6.69
N LYS A 86 -8.20 -7.85 6.63
CA LYS A 86 -7.96 -8.56 5.36
C LYS A 86 -9.16 -8.38 4.41
N GLY A 87 -8.86 -8.11 3.14
CA GLY A 87 -9.85 -7.82 2.11
C GLY A 87 -10.16 -6.33 1.94
N SER A 88 -9.60 -5.45 2.79
CA SER A 88 -9.63 -4.00 2.58
C SER A 88 -9.03 -3.63 1.22
N ILE A 89 -9.48 -2.52 0.67
CA ILE A 89 -9.01 -2.01 -0.61
C ILE A 89 -8.08 -0.83 -0.38
N VAL A 90 -6.90 -0.89 -0.98
CA VAL A 90 -5.91 0.18 -0.95
C VAL A 90 -5.99 0.97 -2.25
N TYR A 91 -6.25 2.26 -2.11
CA TYR A 91 -6.30 3.23 -3.20
C TYR A 91 -5.09 4.14 -3.13
N PHE A 92 -4.51 4.40 -4.30
CA PHE A 92 -3.51 5.44 -4.46
C PHE A 92 -3.78 6.20 -5.76
N ASN A 93 -3.61 7.51 -5.70
CA ASN A 93 -3.82 8.37 -6.85
C ASN A 93 -2.61 8.27 -7.79
N ARG A 94 -2.83 8.14 -9.10
CA ARG A 94 -1.73 8.21 -10.08
C ARG A 94 -1.26 9.64 -10.32
N ASP A 95 -2.06 10.63 -9.92
CA ASP A 95 -1.77 12.06 -10.08
C ASP A 95 -0.77 12.58 -9.02
N PHE A 96 0.28 11.81 -8.74
CA PHE A 96 1.52 12.38 -8.22
C PHE A 96 2.20 13.09 -9.39
N SER A 97 1.64 14.23 -9.79
CA SER A 97 2.28 15.15 -10.72
C SER A 97 3.68 15.44 -10.21
N ASP A 98 4.66 15.27 -11.11
CA ASP A 98 6.08 15.54 -10.90
C ASP A 98 6.28 16.73 -9.97
N GLY A 99 7.08 16.52 -8.92
CA GLY A 99 7.29 17.45 -7.83
C GLY A 99 7.86 18.80 -8.25
N ASN A 100 7.01 19.65 -8.82
CA ASN A 100 7.18 21.08 -8.77
C ASN A 100 6.42 21.58 -7.53
N PRO A 101 7.10 22.28 -6.60
CA PRO A 101 6.41 23.06 -5.60
C PRO A 101 5.47 24.02 -6.31
N ILE A 102 4.24 24.11 -5.83
CA ILE A 102 3.33 25.18 -6.21
C ILE A 102 3.98 26.47 -5.67
N GLU A 103 4.55 27.30 -6.54
CA GLU A 103 4.88 28.70 -6.23
C GLU A 103 3.60 29.53 -6.06
#